data_AF-A0A316A6M0-F1
#
_entry.id   AF-A0A316A6M0-F1
#
_cell.length_a   1.000
_cell.length_b   1.000
_cell.length_c   1.000
_cell.angle_alpha   90.00
_cell.angle_beta   90.00
_cell.angle_gamma   90.00
#
_symmetry.space_group_name_H-M   'P 1'
#
loop_
_entity.id
_entity.type
_entity.pdbx_description
1 polymer ?
#
loop_
_entity_poly.entity_id
_entity_poly.type
_entity_poly.pdbx_seq_one_letter_code
_entity_poly.pdbx_strand_id
1 'polypeptide(L)'
;QSVSNSMMWRAPCPLATPAGHSPRSHLLADALNNEAYRNATEATVFGPFFVDEAPQVEAGGDIAAGAPGEPAWVEGTVRDVDGNPLPGARIEVWEADEEGLYDVQHDDGRTYGRGRLVADDDGGYRFWGLFPTPYPIPDDGPVGDLLAATGRSPLRASHLHFMVSAPGCRTLVTHIFVRGDELLERDSVFGVKESLVHDWEHHSAGTPTPDGRDLDGRGWASTRFDVVLAPL
;
A
#
# COMPACT_ATOMS: atom_id res chain seq x y z
N GLN A 1 -10.56 12.56 -30.87
CA GLN A 1 -10.17 13.71 -30.03
C GLN A 1 -9.75 13.10 -28.71
N SER A 2 -8.44 13.07 -28.45
CA SER A 2 -7.84 12.45 -27.27
C SER A 2 -7.99 13.40 -26.08
N VAL A 3 -8.52 12.89 -24.97
CA VAL A 3 -8.62 13.62 -23.71
C VAL A 3 -7.42 13.19 -22.87
N SER A 4 -6.43 14.07 -22.78
CA SER A 4 -5.28 13.92 -21.88
C SER A 4 -5.77 14.20 -20.46
N ASN A 5 -5.83 13.17 -19.62
CA ASN A 5 -6.19 13.31 -18.22
C ASN A 5 -4.92 13.48 -17.39
N SER A 6 -4.46 14.73 -17.25
CA SER A 6 -3.33 15.07 -16.39
C SER A 6 -3.79 15.05 -14.92
N MET A 7 -3.69 13.89 -14.27
CA MET A 7 -3.92 13.80 -12.82
C MET A 7 -2.73 14.45 -12.08
N MET A 8 -3.01 15.62 -11.51
CA MET A 8 -2.07 16.42 -10.72
C MET A 8 -1.81 15.75 -9.36
N TRP A 9 -0.55 15.48 -9.06
CA TRP A 9 -0.04 15.20 -7.71
C TRP A 9 -0.39 16.35 -6.76
N ARG A 10 -1.35 16.17 -5.86
CA ARG A 10 -1.68 17.14 -4.81
C ARG A 10 -1.72 16.47 -3.45
N ALA A 11 -0.77 16.82 -2.60
CA ALA A 11 -0.91 16.66 -1.15
C ALA A 11 -1.83 17.78 -0.61
N PRO A 12 -2.66 17.53 0.42
CA PRO A 12 -3.48 18.56 1.04
C PRO A 12 -2.65 19.33 2.06
N CYS A 13 -1.97 20.40 1.64
CA CYS A 13 -1.49 21.41 2.58
C CYS A 13 -1.60 22.81 1.95
N PRO A 14 -2.38 23.74 2.55
CA PRO A 14 -2.55 25.08 1.99
C PRO A 14 -1.38 25.93 2.48
N LEU A 15 -0.34 26.05 1.66
CA LEU A 15 0.59 27.20 1.53
C LEU A 15 1.90 26.76 0.83
N ALA A 16 1.86 26.56 -0.49
CA ALA A 16 3.05 26.72 -1.35
C ALA A 16 2.65 26.87 -2.82
N THR A 17 3.16 27.92 -3.45
CA THR A 17 3.11 28.19 -4.90
C THR A 17 3.76 27.10 -5.76
N PRO A 18 3.42 26.99 -7.05
CA PRO A 18 3.75 25.82 -7.86
C PRO A 18 5.19 25.89 -8.37
N ALA A 19 6.08 25.10 -7.78
CA ALA A 19 7.34 24.69 -8.40
C ALA A 19 7.28 23.17 -8.59
N GLY A 20 7.75 22.67 -9.73
CA GLY A 20 7.71 21.23 -10.05
C GLY A 20 8.37 20.39 -8.96
N HIS A 21 7.59 19.54 -8.29
CA HIS A 21 8.08 18.66 -7.23
C HIS A 21 8.63 17.39 -7.87
N SER A 22 9.94 17.20 -7.73
CA SER A 22 10.66 15.97 -8.11
C SER A 22 10.27 14.82 -7.14
N PRO A 23 10.30 13.53 -7.55
CA PRO A 23 10.07 12.41 -6.62
C PRO A 23 10.92 12.47 -5.34
N ARG A 24 12.12 13.07 -5.41
CA ARG A 24 13.02 13.27 -4.26
C ARG A 24 12.50 14.26 -3.22
N SER A 25 11.62 15.21 -3.58
CA SER A 25 11.06 16.16 -2.61
C SER A 25 9.97 15.54 -1.74
N HIS A 26 9.24 14.53 -2.25
CA HIS A 26 8.23 13.82 -1.45
C HIS A 26 8.90 12.97 -0.37
N LEU A 27 9.90 12.14 -0.73
CA LEU A 27 10.66 11.36 0.26
C LEU A 27 11.30 12.21 1.36
N LEU A 28 11.86 13.37 0.99
CA LEU A 28 12.47 14.27 1.95
C LEU A 28 11.42 14.91 2.86
N ALA A 29 10.26 15.32 2.31
CA ALA A 29 9.15 15.82 3.10
C ALA A 29 8.58 14.74 4.03
N ASP A 30 8.47 13.50 3.57
CA ASP A 30 8.01 12.36 4.37
C ASP A 30 8.97 12.07 5.52
N ALA A 31 10.28 12.04 5.26
CA ALA A 31 11.30 11.84 6.28
C ALA A 31 11.35 12.99 7.31
N LEU A 32 11.11 14.23 6.88
CA LEU A 32 11.09 15.40 7.77
C LEU A 32 9.81 15.48 8.63
N ASN A 33 8.67 15.04 8.09
CA ASN A 33 7.38 15.09 8.80
C ASN A 33 7.08 13.81 9.59
N ASN A 34 7.81 12.72 9.34
CA ASN A 34 7.68 11.44 10.03
C ASN A 34 9.02 10.99 10.61
N GLU A 35 9.58 11.81 11.52
CA GLU A 35 10.80 11.44 12.22
C GLU A 35 10.64 10.07 12.90
N ALA A 36 11.67 9.22 12.74
CA ALA A 36 11.69 7.89 13.32
C ALA A 36 11.53 7.98 14.84
N TYR A 37 10.58 7.23 15.39
CA TYR A 37 10.27 7.26 16.81
C TYR A 37 10.28 5.85 17.38
N ARG A 38 11.30 5.53 18.20
CA ARG A 38 11.49 4.20 18.81
C ARG A 38 11.33 3.07 17.78
N ASN A 39 10.38 2.17 18.02
CA ASN A 39 10.01 1.01 17.22
C ASN A 39 8.75 1.26 16.36
N ALA A 40 8.33 2.51 16.18
CA ALA A 40 7.21 2.83 15.31
C ALA A 40 7.50 2.39 13.87
N THR A 41 6.49 1.86 13.20
CA THR A 41 6.60 1.42 11.80
C THR A 41 7.01 2.59 10.93
N GLU A 42 7.96 2.36 10.03
CA GLU A 42 8.45 3.41 9.15
C GLU A 42 7.38 3.88 8.16
N ALA A 43 7.28 5.20 8.00
CA ALA A 43 6.47 5.78 6.94
C ALA A 43 7.19 5.72 5.59
N THR A 44 6.43 5.73 4.49
CA THR A 44 6.94 5.91 3.12
C THR A 44 5.94 6.67 2.26
N VAL A 45 6.26 6.89 0.99
CA VAL A 45 5.51 7.77 0.06
C VAL A 45 4.04 7.37 -0.06
N PHE A 46 3.11 8.34 -0.06
CA PHE A 46 1.67 8.05 -0.17
C PHE A 46 1.24 7.47 -1.53
N GLY A 47 1.84 7.95 -2.61
CA GLY A 47 1.40 7.64 -3.97
C GLY A 47 0.12 8.39 -4.38
N PRO A 48 -0.28 8.35 -5.68
CA PRO A 48 -1.38 9.17 -6.19
C PRO A 48 -2.74 8.46 -6.20
N PHE A 49 -2.80 7.17 -5.87
CA PHE A 49 -3.95 6.29 -6.17
C PHE A 49 -4.88 6.05 -4.98
N PHE A 50 -4.65 6.72 -3.85
CA PHE A 50 -5.58 6.71 -2.73
C PHE A 50 -6.90 7.39 -3.11
N VAL A 51 -8.02 6.78 -2.72
CA VAL A 51 -9.36 7.36 -2.82
C VAL A 51 -10.02 7.25 -1.46
N ASP A 52 -10.55 8.38 -0.99
CA ASP A 52 -11.28 8.45 0.27
C ASP A 52 -12.61 7.66 0.18
N GLU A 53 -13.18 7.31 1.33
CA GLU A 53 -14.42 6.54 1.45
C GLU A 53 -14.36 5.17 0.74
N ALA A 54 -13.22 4.49 0.82
CA ALA A 54 -13.09 3.09 0.41
C ALA A 54 -14.12 2.20 1.13
N PRO A 55 -14.63 1.13 0.48
CA PRO A 55 -15.62 0.24 1.08
C PRO A 55 -15.13 -0.34 2.42
N GLN A 56 -16.03 -0.41 3.39
CA GLN A 56 -15.72 -1.08 4.66
C GLN A 56 -15.68 -2.60 4.44
N VAL A 57 -14.63 -3.22 4.96
CA VAL A 57 -14.42 -4.67 4.93
C VAL A 57 -14.28 -5.17 6.36
N GLU A 58 -15.11 -6.16 6.71
CA GLU A 58 -15.05 -6.80 8.03
C GLU A 58 -13.79 -7.67 8.15
N ALA A 59 -13.40 -8.03 9.37
CA ALA A 59 -12.23 -8.89 9.59
C ALA A 59 -12.38 -10.24 8.86
N GLY A 60 -11.45 -10.53 7.95
CA GLY A 60 -11.46 -11.71 7.07
C GLY A 60 -12.23 -11.52 5.76
N GLY A 61 -12.77 -10.32 5.53
CA GLY A 61 -13.38 -9.93 4.26
C GLY A 61 -12.35 -9.76 3.15
N ASP A 62 -12.79 -9.26 2.00
CA ASP A 62 -12.01 -9.24 0.76
C ASP A 62 -11.98 -7.84 0.14
N ILE A 63 -10.79 -7.24 0.02
CA ILE A 63 -10.56 -5.95 -0.62
C ILE A 63 -10.32 -6.08 -2.14
N ALA A 64 -9.93 -7.27 -2.61
CA ALA A 64 -9.69 -7.51 -4.03
C ALA A 64 -11.00 -7.41 -4.82
N ALA A 65 -12.15 -7.77 -4.24
CA ALA A 65 -13.48 -7.51 -4.80
C ALA A 65 -13.64 -7.88 -6.30
N GLY A 66 -13.00 -8.98 -6.72
CA GLY A 66 -13.02 -9.47 -8.10
C GLY A 66 -11.99 -8.82 -9.03
N ALA A 67 -11.01 -8.10 -8.50
CA ALA A 67 -9.77 -7.77 -9.21
C ALA A 67 -9.02 -9.07 -9.58
N PRO A 68 -8.42 -9.13 -10.77
CA PRO A 68 -7.63 -10.29 -11.17
C PRO A 68 -6.28 -10.31 -10.45
N GLY A 69 -5.86 -11.50 -10.01
CA GLY A 69 -4.59 -11.73 -9.34
C GLY A 69 -4.57 -12.99 -8.45
N GLU A 70 -3.38 -13.32 -7.94
CA GLU A 70 -3.20 -14.38 -6.94
C GLU A 70 -3.82 -13.92 -5.61
N PRO A 71 -4.78 -14.67 -5.03
CA PRO A 71 -5.37 -14.32 -3.74
C PRO A 71 -4.31 -14.28 -2.65
N ALA A 72 -4.38 -13.29 -1.77
CA ALA A 72 -3.46 -13.22 -0.65
C ALA A 72 -4.13 -12.88 0.67
N TRP A 73 -3.74 -13.58 1.73
CA TRP A 73 -4.18 -13.33 3.09
C TRP A 73 -3.19 -12.41 3.81
N VAL A 74 -3.68 -11.31 4.35
CA VAL A 74 -2.88 -10.37 5.13
C VAL A 74 -3.48 -10.25 6.52
N GLU A 75 -2.64 -10.43 7.54
CA GLU A 75 -3.05 -10.30 8.94
C GLU A 75 -2.00 -9.59 9.79
N GLY A 76 -2.42 -9.07 10.93
CA GLY A 76 -1.53 -8.31 11.80
C GLY A 76 -2.21 -7.76 13.03
N THR A 77 -1.44 -6.97 13.80
CA THR A 77 -1.95 -6.19 14.92
C THR A 77 -1.53 -4.74 14.82
N VAL A 78 -2.37 -3.83 15.31
CA VAL A 78 -2.06 -2.40 15.47
C VAL A 78 -1.81 -2.13 16.95
N ARG A 79 -0.62 -1.61 17.26
CA ARG A 79 -0.15 -1.32 18.62
C ARG A 79 0.47 0.05 18.74
N ASP A 80 0.57 0.55 19.97
CA ASP A 80 1.44 1.69 20.27
C ASP A 80 2.91 1.24 20.48
N VAL A 81 3.79 2.23 20.64
CA VAL A 81 5.23 2.05 20.90
C VAL A 81 5.56 1.35 22.22
N ASP A 82 4.62 1.30 23.16
CA ASP A 82 4.77 0.60 24.44
C ASP A 82 4.20 -0.83 24.36
N GLY A 83 3.67 -1.23 23.20
CA GLY A 83 3.17 -2.57 22.90
C GLY A 83 1.69 -2.79 23.21
N ASN A 84 0.96 -1.75 23.63
CA ASN A 84 -0.46 -1.87 23.92
C ASN A 84 -1.27 -2.00 22.62
N PRO A 85 -2.27 -2.89 22.54
CA PRO A 85 -3.15 -2.95 21.38
C PRO A 85 -3.95 -1.66 21.22
N LEU A 86 -4.21 -1.26 19.98
CA LEU A 86 -4.99 -0.08 19.63
C LEU A 86 -6.32 -0.51 19.00
N PRO A 87 -7.31 -0.90 19.82
CA PRO A 87 -8.62 -1.29 19.31
C PRO A 87 -9.32 -0.10 18.66
N GLY A 88 -10.07 -0.36 17.58
CA GLY A 88 -10.75 0.69 16.83
C GLY A 88 -9.84 1.49 15.90
N ALA A 89 -8.54 1.16 15.78
CA ALA A 89 -7.68 1.78 14.77
C ALA A 89 -8.25 1.56 13.36
N ARG A 90 -8.31 2.63 12.56
CA ARG A 90 -8.75 2.57 11.16
C ARG A 90 -7.56 2.19 10.29
N ILE A 91 -7.72 1.15 9.49
CA ILE A 91 -6.74 0.66 8.53
C ILE A 91 -7.32 0.82 7.13
N GLU A 92 -6.69 1.62 6.28
CA GLU A 92 -7.04 1.75 4.87
C GLU A 92 -5.96 1.11 4.03
N VAL A 93 -6.39 0.29 3.09
CA VAL A 93 -5.52 -0.54 2.25
C VAL A 93 -5.88 -0.32 0.80
N TRP A 94 -4.87 -0.22 -0.07
CA TRP A 94 -5.08 -0.18 -1.52
C TRP A 94 -3.91 -0.82 -2.28
N GLU A 95 -4.23 -1.43 -3.41
CA GLU A 95 -3.31 -2.20 -4.25
C GLU A 95 -3.68 -2.11 -5.73
N ALA A 96 -2.70 -2.44 -6.58
CA ALA A 96 -2.91 -2.68 -7.99
C ALA A 96 -3.38 -4.12 -8.24
N ASP A 97 -4.06 -4.34 -9.35
CA ASP A 97 -4.38 -5.69 -9.86
C ASP A 97 -3.17 -6.37 -10.53
N GLU A 98 -3.37 -7.58 -11.07
CA GLU A 98 -2.31 -8.32 -11.77
C GLU A 98 -1.78 -7.62 -13.05
N GLU A 99 -2.54 -6.68 -13.61
CA GLU A 99 -2.13 -5.85 -14.75
C GLU A 99 -1.30 -4.63 -14.30
N GLY A 100 -1.14 -4.44 -12.99
CA GLY A 100 -0.39 -3.33 -12.40
C GLY A 100 -1.18 -2.02 -12.40
N LEU A 101 -2.51 -2.10 -12.39
CA LEU A 101 -3.39 -0.93 -12.40
C LEU A 101 -4.24 -0.87 -11.12
N TYR A 102 -4.38 0.33 -10.56
CA TYR A 102 -5.40 0.59 -9.55
C TYR A 102 -6.75 0.77 -10.25
N ASP A 103 -7.83 0.41 -9.58
CA ASP A 103 -9.20 0.54 -10.09
C ASP A 103 -9.52 1.95 -10.65
N VAL A 104 -8.98 3.04 -10.09
CA VAL A 104 -9.16 4.42 -10.60
C VAL A 104 -8.56 4.66 -11.98
N GLN A 105 -7.67 3.77 -12.43
CA GLN A 105 -7.03 3.84 -13.73
C GLN A 105 -7.85 3.09 -14.80
N HIS A 106 -8.86 2.31 -14.39
CA HIS A 106 -9.76 1.63 -15.29
C HIS A 106 -11.01 2.46 -15.56
N ASP A 107 -11.46 2.46 -16.81
CA ASP A 107 -12.64 3.22 -17.26
C ASP A 107 -13.98 2.49 -17.03
N ASP A 108 -13.98 1.40 -16.26
CA ASP A 108 -15.16 0.54 -16.06
C ASP A 108 -16.02 0.92 -14.84
N GLY A 109 -15.53 1.86 -14.01
CA GLY A 109 -16.24 2.39 -12.83
C GLY A 109 -16.40 1.38 -11.69
N ARG A 110 -15.70 0.24 -11.74
CA ARG A 110 -15.69 -0.73 -10.64
C ARG A 110 -14.82 -0.23 -9.49
N THR A 111 -15.11 -0.73 -8.29
CA THR A 111 -14.29 -0.49 -7.10
C THR A 111 -13.71 -1.81 -6.63
N TYR A 112 -12.39 -1.89 -6.56
CA TYR A 112 -11.64 -3.07 -6.16
C TYR A 112 -10.22 -2.71 -5.74
N GLY A 113 -9.50 -3.68 -5.16
CA GLY A 113 -8.14 -3.48 -4.69
C GLY A 113 -8.04 -2.37 -3.64
N ARG A 114 -9.12 -2.11 -2.88
CA ARG A 114 -9.14 -1.13 -1.80
C ARG A 114 -10.16 -1.47 -0.73
N GLY A 115 -9.87 -1.10 0.52
CA GLY A 115 -10.81 -1.30 1.61
C GLY A 115 -10.42 -0.57 2.89
N ARG A 116 -11.41 -0.41 3.76
CA ARG A 116 -11.26 0.13 5.12
C ARG A 116 -11.65 -0.93 6.15
N LEU A 117 -10.74 -1.20 7.07
CA LEU A 117 -10.95 -2.09 8.21
C LEU A 117 -10.86 -1.33 9.53
N VAL A 118 -11.35 -1.96 10.58
CA VAL A 118 -11.25 -1.49 11.97
C VAL A 118 -10.58 -2.60 12.78
N ALA A 119 -9.52 -2.25 13.52
CA ALA A 119 -8.84 -3.19 14.40
C ALA A 119 -9.78 -3.67 15.52
N ASP A 120 -9.73 -4.97 15.82
CA ASP A 120 -10.52 -5.59 16.90
C ASP A 120 -10.00 -5.23 18.31
N ASP A 121 -10.64 -5.78 19.35
CA ASP A 121 -10.34 -5.48 20.76
C ASP A 121 -8.88 -5.79 21.16
N ASP A 122 -8.24 -6.73 20.46
CA ASP A 122 -6.83 -7.11 20.66
C ASP A 122 -5.89 -6.36 19.69
N GLY A 123 -6.42 -5.39 18.95
CA GLY A 123 -5.73 -4.64 17.89
C GLY A 123 -5.57 -5.43 16.60
N GLY A 124 -6.19 -6.60 16.47
CA GLY A 124 -6.07 -7.49 15.33
C GLY A 124 -6.77 -6.97 14.08
N TYR A 125 -6.18 -7.24 12.91
CA TYR A 125 -6.84 -7.07 11.61
C TYR A 125 -6.45 -8.22 10.70
N ARG A 126 -7.34 -8.53 9.75
CA ARG A 126 -7.10 -9.56 8.73
C ARG A 126 -8.02 -9.36 7.53
N PHE A 127 -7.54 -9.63 6.33
CA PHE A 127 -8.32 -9.53 5.10
C PHE A 127 -7.68 -10.34 3.98
N TRP A 128 -8.48 -10.60 2.95
CA TRP A 128 -8.03 -11.04 1.64
C TRP A 128 -7.80 -9.84 0.73
N GLY A 129 -6.70 -9.86 0.00
CA GLY A 129 -6.37 -8.96 -1.11
C GLY A 129 -5.70 -9.77 -2.21
N LEU A 130 -4.79 -9.14 -2.94
CA LEU A 130 -3.97 -9.77 -3.95
C LEU A 130 -2.51 -9.87 -3.50
N PHE A 131 -1.78 -10.85 -4.04
CA PHE A 131 -0.34 -10.88 -3.92
C PHE A 131 0.24 -9.72 -4.77
N PRO A 132 1.01 -8.78 -4.20
CA PRO A 132 1.43 -7.60 -4.92
C PRO A 132 2.36 -7.92 -6.09
N THR A 133 2.08 -7.34 -7.25
CA THR A 133 2.93 -7.41 -8.44
C THR A 133 3.61 -6.07 -8.73
N PRO A 134 4.77 -6.05 -9.41
CA PRO A 134 5.39 -4.81 -9.83
C PRO A 134 4.54 -4.07 -10.86
N TYR A 135 4.52 -2.75 -10.79
CA TYR A 135 3.82 -1.93 -11.79
C TYR A 135 4.61 -0.68 -12.18
N PRO A 136 4.46 -0.18 -13.41
CA PRO A 136 5.10 1.06 -13.85
C PRO A 136 4.36 2.28 -13.30
N ILE A 137 5.10 3.29 -12.82
CA ILE A 137 4.51 4.63 -12.68
C ILE A 137 4.21 5.20 -14.08
N PRO A 138 3.22 6.11 -14.22
CA PRO A 138 3.01 6.82 -15.48
C PRO A 138 4.31 7.49 -15.97
N ASP A 139 4.75 7.13 -17.17
CA ASP A 139 6.00 7.56 -17.79
C ASP A 139 5.80 8.33 -19.10
N ASP A 140 4.56 8.73 -19.41
CA ASP A 140 4.18 9.51 -20.58
C ASP A 140 4.30 11.03 -20.38
N GLY A 141 4.99 11.45 -19.32
CA GLY A 141 5.16 12.85 -18.93
C GLY A 141 6.58 13.18 -18.45
N PRO A 142 6.78 14.38 -17.84
CA PRO A 142 8.11 14.87 -17.46
C PRO A 142 8.88 13.95 -16.50
N VAL A 143 8.17 13.15 -15.70
CA VAL A 143 8.79 12.14 -14.82
C VAL A 143 9.37 10.99 -15.64
N GLY A 144 8.63 10.50 -16.64
CA GLY A 144 9.12 9.49 -17.57
C GLY A 144 10.30 9.97 -18.41
N ASP A 145 10.25 11.21 -18.91
CA ASP A 145 11.40 11.83 -19.61
C ASP A 145 12.67 11.83 -18.76
N LEU A 146 12.54 12.16 -17.47
CA LEU A 146 13.66 12.13 -16.52
C LEU A 146 14.16 10.70 -16.26
N LEU A 147 13.26 9.74 -16.10
CA LEU A 147 13.62 8.33 -15.92
C LEU A 147 14.39 7.81 -17.14
N ALA A 148 13.87 8.06 -18.34
CA ALA A 148 14.52 7.70 -19.60
C ALA A 148 15.90 8.37 -19.74
N ALA A 149 16.00 9.68 -19.46
CA ALA A 149 17.27 10.42 -19.53
C ALA A 149 18.32 9.93 -18.54
N THR A 150 17.92 9.28 -17.44
CA THR A 150 18.82 8.73 -16.41
C THR A 150 19.00 7.22 -16.50
N GLY A 151 18.42 6.57 -17.52
CA GLY A 151 18.48 5.11 -17.70
C GLY A 151 17.77 4.33 -16.58
N ARG A 152 16.75 4.94 -15.95
CA ARG A 152 16.00 4.34 -14.85
C ARG A 152 14.68 3.76 -15.35
N SER A 153 14.28 2.63 -14.76
CA SER A 153 12.98 2.01 -15.02
C SER A 153 11.85 2.78 -14.32
N PRO A 154 10.64 2.84 -14.91
CA PRO A 154 9.44 3.34 -14.23
C PRO A 154 8.83 2.34 -13.24
N LEU A 155 9.29 1.09 -13.25
CA LEU A 155 8.75 0.03 -12.39
C LEU A 155 8.97 0.32 -10.90
N ARG A 156 7.91 0.11 -10.13
CA ARG A 156 7.95 0.05 -8.67
C ARG A 156 8.06 -1.40 -8.21
N ALA A 157 8.73 -1.60 -7.08
CA ALA A 157 8.74 -2.91 -6.42
C ALA A 157 7.31 -3.33 -6.03
N SER A 158 7.00 -4.62 -6.01
CA SER A 158 5.76 -5.20 -5.49
C SER A 158 5.46 -4.68 -4.09
N HIS A 159 4.30 -4.04 -3.90
CA HIS A 159 3.91 -3.48 -2.60
C HIS A 159 2.40 -3.38 -2.39
N LEU A 160 2.00 -3.39 -1.12
CA LEU A 160 0.65 -3.13 -0.64
C LEU A 160 0.65 -1.86 0.20
N HIS A 161 -0.27 -0.93 -0.07
CA HIS A 161 -0.35 0.32 0.68
C HIS A 161 -1.17 0.20 1.95
N PHE A 162 -0.74 0.94 2.98
CA PHE A 162 -1.44 1.09 4.24
C PHE A 162 -1.51 2.56 4.66
N MET A 163 -2.67 3.01 5.10
CA MET A 163 -2.83 4.19 5.92
C MET A 163 -3.53 3.79 7.23
N VAL A 164 -2.86 3.99 8.35
CA VAL A 164 -3.33 3.54 9.67
C VAL A 164 -3.44 4.73 10.61
N SER A 165 -4.58 4.87 11.27
CA SER A 165 -4.85 5.96 12.20
C SER A 165 -5.57 5.47 13.45
N ALA A 166 -5.22 6.07 14.59
CA ALA A 166 -5.86 5.82 15.88
C ALA A 166 -5.86 7.12 16.71
N PRO A 167 -6.86 7.32 17.61
CA PRO A 167 -6.88 8.48 18.49
C PRO A 167 -5.59 8.62 19.31
N GLY A 168 -5.03 9.82 19.36
CA GLY A 168 -3.79 10.10 20.12
C GLY A 168 -2.50 9.64 19.44
N CYS A 169 -2.59 9.02 18.25
CA CYS A 169 -1.43 8.55 17.50
C CYS A 169 -1.23 9.36 16.22
N ARG A 170 0.02 9.48 15.78
CA ARG A 170 0.39 10.01 14.47
C ARG A 170 -0.11 9.04 13.39
N THR A 171 -0.86 9.54 12.41
CA THR A 171 -1.28 8.76 11.25
C THR A 171 -0.05 8.22 10.51
N LEU A 172 -0.03 6.92 10.26
CA LEU A 172 1.00 6.24 9.49
C LEU A 172 0.53 6.05 8.06
N VAL A 173 1.32 6.54 7.11
CA VAL A 173 1.26 6.15 5.70
C VAL A 173 2.47 5.29 5.41
N THR A 174 2.26 4.06 4.96
CA THR A 174 3.36 3.14 4.67
C THR A 174 3.00 2.13 3.58
N HIS A 175 3.97 1.32 3.17
CA HIS A 175 3.75 0.14 2.34
C HIS A 175 4.42 -1.06 2.99
N ILE A 176 3.99 -2.26 2.63
CA ILE A 176 4.82 -3.46 2.74
C ILE A 176 5.28 -3.89 1.36
N PHE A 177 6.52 -4.34 1.26
CA PHE A 177 7.16 -4.82 0.04
C PHE A 177 7.41 -6.33 0.11
N VAL A 178 7.55 -6.98 -1.05
CA VAL A 178 7.78 -8.43 -1.14
C VAL A 178 9.27 -8.75 -1.06
N ARG A 179 9.69 -9.56 -0.07
CA ARG A 179 11.06 -10.03 0.03
C ARG A 179 11.42 -10.90 -1.18
N GLY A 180 12.58 -10.60 -1.78
CA GLY A 180 13.08 -11.33 -2.96
C GLY A 180 12.64 -10.72 -4.29
N ASP A 181 11.83 -9.67 -4.29
CA ASP A 181 11.56 -8.90 -5.50
C ASP A 181 12.86 -8.25 -6.02
N GLU A 182 13.17 -8.48 -7.30
CA GLU A 182 14.35 -7.94 -7.99
C GLU A 182 14.35 -6.40 -8.05
N LEU A 183 13.20 -5.77 -7.88
CA LEU A 183 13.03 -4.32 -7.93
C LEU A 183 13.22 -3.62 -6.58
N LEU A 184 13.43 -4.35 -5.47
CA LEU A 184 13.66 -3.73 -4.15
C LEU A 184 14.80 -2.70 -4.18
N GLU A 185 15.89 -2.98 -4.90
CA GLU A 185 17.04 -2.08 -5.01
C GLU A 185 16.87 -1.00 -6.10
N ARG A 186 15.80 -1.07 -6.90
CA ARG A 186 15.62 -0.26 -8.11
C ARG A 186 14.25 0.41 -8.22
N ASP A 187 13.49 0.43 -7.12
CA ASP A 187 12.18 1.08 -7.04
C ASP A 187 12.25 2.52 -7.59
N SER A 188 11.38 2.82 -8.55
CA SER A 188 11.45 4.07 -9.33
C SER A 188 11.25 5.33 -8.46
N VAL A 189 10.58 5.19 -7.31
CA VAL A 189 10.28 6.27 -6.37
C VAL A 189 11.06 6.18 -5.06
N PHE A 190 12.01 5.25 -4.92
CA PHE A 190 12.83 5.03 -3.72
C PHE A 190 12.01 4.89 -2.41
N GLY A 191 10.84 4.27 -2.48
CA GLY A 191 9.96 4.07 -1.33
C GLY A 191 10.34 2.89 -0.44
N VAL A 192 11.26 2.03 -0.89
CA VAL A 192 11.66 0.80 -0.19
C VAL A 192 12.50 1.12 1.04
N LYS A 193 12.16 0.48 2.15
CA LYS A 193 12.91 0.48 3.41
C LYS A 193 12.99 -0.95 3.93
N GLU A 194 14.13 -1.38 4.44
CA GLU A 194 14.34 -2.80 4.83
C GLU A 194 13.32 -3.28 5.87
N SER A 195 12.92 -2.43 6.82
CA SER A 195 11.92 -2.79 7.84
C SER A 195 10.52 -3.01 7.27
N LEU A 196 10.28 -2.58 6.02
CA LEU A 196 9.01 -2.72 5.31
C LEU A 196 9.04 -3.87 4.29
N VAL A 197 10.14 -4.62 4.21
CA VAL A 197 10.27 -5.80 3.34
C VAL A 197 9.82 -7.04 4.11
N HIS A 198 8.70 -7.62 3.69
CA HIS A 198 8.06 -8.75 4.36
C HIS A 198 8.19 -10.04 3.57
N ASP A 199 8.33 -11.15 4.30
CA ASP A 199 8.21 -12.49 3.75
C ASP A 199 6.75 -12.80 3.41
N TRP A 200 6.55 -13.48 2.28
CA TRP A 200 5.27 -14.00 1.84
C TRP A 200 5.39 -15.52 1.69
N GLU A 201 4.48 -16.24 2.33
CA GLU A 201 4.39 -17.69 2.19
C GLU A 201 3.44 -18.02 1.05
N HIS A 202 3.89 -18.77 0.06
CA HIS A 202 3.05 -19.26 -1.02
C HIS A 202 2.52 -20.66 -0.72
N HIS A 203 1.21 -20.81 -0.89
CA HIS A 203 0.44 -22.01 -0.64
C HIS A 203 -0.05 -22.60 -1.95
N SER A 204 0.19 -23.90 -2.14
CA SER A 204 -0.28 -24.61 -3.33
C SER A 204 -1.81 -24.70 -3.41
N ALA A 205 -2.32 -24.92 -4.61
CA ALA A 205 -3.72 -25.24 -4.84
C ALA A 205 -4.22 -26.36 -3.90
N GLY A 206 -5.35 -26.13 -3.24
CA GLY A 206 -5.95 -27.08 -2.29
C GLY A 206 -5.38 -27.04 -0.87
N THR A 207 -4.38 -26.20 -0.60
CA THR A 207 -3.97 -25.92 0.79
C THR A 207 -5.10 -25.19 1.53
N PRO A 208 -5.52 -25.65 2.73
CA PRO A 208 -6.60 -25.02 3.49
C PRO A 208 -6.32 -23.54 3.78
N THR A 209 -7.31 -22.69 3.52
CA THR A 209 -7.28 -21.26 3.77
C THR A 209 -7.61 -20.94 5.24
N PRO A 210 -7.18 -19.78 5.78
CA PRO A 210 -7.34 -19.45 7.20
C PRO A 210 -8.79 -19.35 7.67
N ASP A 211 -9.71 -18.97 6.77
CA ASP A 211 -11.15 -18.82 7.00
C ASP A 211 -11.97 -19.94 6.34
N GLY A 212 -11.33 -20.94 5.72
CA GLY A 212 -11.99 -22.02 4.98
C GLY A 212 -12.60 -21.59 3.65
N ARG A 213 -12.26 -20.40 3.13
CA ARG A 213 -12.63 -19.92 1.80
C ARG A 213 -12.18 -20.88 0.70
N ASP A 214 -13.10 -21.20 -0.22
CA ASP A 214 -12.77 -21.90 -1.45
C ASP A 214 -12.16 -20.94 -2.47
N LEU A 215 -11.00 -21.30 -3.02
CA LEU A 215 -10.27 -20.51 -4.02
C LEU A 215 -10.34 -21.15 -5.41
N ASP A 216 -11.26 -22.09 -5.63
CA ASP A 216 -11.50 -22.78 -6.91
C ASP A 216 -10.26 -23.48 -7.46
N GLY A 217 -9.47 -24.09 -6.56
CA GLY A 217 -8.24 -24.78 -6.92
C GLY A 217 -7.09 -23.85 -7.31
N ARG A 218 -7.15 -22.55 -6.98
CA ARG A 218 -6.00 -21.64 -7.07
C ARG A 218 -5.07 -21.80 -5.87
N GLY A 219 -3.79 -21.50 -6.07
CA GLY A 219 -2.87 -21.22 -4.97
C GLY A 219 -3.14 -19.85 -4.35
N TRP A 220 -2.49 -19.56 -3.24
CA TRP A 220 -2.62 -18.28 -2.54
C TRP A 220 -1.35 -17.92 -1.77
N ALA A 221 -1.18 -16.65 -1.45
CA ALA A 221 -0.07 -16.17 -0.63
C ALA A 221 -0.54 -15.71 0.76
N SER A 222 0.34 -15.65 1.73
CA SER A 222 0.04 -15.03 3.02
C SER A 222 1.21 -14.26 3.60
N THR A 223 0.91 -13.16 4.30
CA THR A 223 1.92 -12.42 5.06
C THR A 223 1.36 -11.90 6.37
N ARG A 224 2.26 -11.63 7.32
CA ARG A 224 1.96 -10.97 8.58
C ARG A 224 2.63 -9.61 8.63
N PHE A 225 1.87 -8.59 9.00
CA PHE A 225 2.36 -7.22 9.19
C PHE A 225 1.86 -6.62 10.50
N ASP A 226 2.73 -6.49 11.51
CA ASP A 226 2.38 -5.81 12.75
C ASP A 226 2.72 -4.31 12.64
N VAL A 227 1.72 -3.46 12.89
CA VAL A 227 1.81 -2.00 12.80
C VAL A 227 2.02 -1.41 14.19
N VAL A 228 3.02 -0.54 14.33
CA VAL A 228 3.31 0.22 15.55
C VAL A 228 3.15 1.71 15.26
N LEU A 229 2.19 2.36 15.91
CA LEU A 229 1.93 3.79 15.75
C LEU A 229 2.68 4.61 16.80
N ALA A 230 3.32 5.70 16.35
CA ALA A 230 3.91 6.70 17.22
C ALA A 230 2.83 7.59 17.86
N PRO A 231 3.06 8.15 19.06
CA PRO A 231 2.19 9.20 19.60
C PRO A 231 2.21 10.46 18.72
N LEU A 232 1.16 11.29 18.85
CA LEU A 232 1.08 12.62 18.21
C LEU A 232 2.18 13.58 18.68
#